data_AF-A0A1E7N3U2-F1
#
_entry.id   AF-A0A1E7N3U2-F1
#
_cell.length_a   1.000
_cell.length_b   1.000
_cell.length_c   1.000
_cell.angle_alpha   90.00
_cell.angle_beta   90.00
_cell.angle_gamma   90.00
#
_symmetry.space_group_name_H-M   'P 1'
#
loop_
_entity.id
_entity.type
_entity.pdbx_description
1 polymer ?
#
loop_
_entity_poly.entity_id
_entity_poly.type
_entity_poly.pdbx_seq_one_letter_code
_entity_poly.pdbx_strand_id
1 'polypeptide(L)'
;MAMSEDAAVAAETPTPTGTRRGRVRIKRTALMAVPAVAVGGILMTLTAQGVLAAQFSISGMPFTITADKLDGDGFAQFGSLDHMIPGSPNQGHTGGQVLVAVSAIKTAEITNLCQSVDLGGVNLVIHAGDQGTPVSASDLTTDSDLLSGDAEFKNIEIGGDASTYTKAGDVGKGGKGVFGQQADHVQLTHLNQHNYASTAVGFKLPNLRLSFSSKGC
;
A
#
# COMPACT_ATOMS: atom_id res chain seq x y z
N MET A 1 -37.19 -24.60 89.98
CA MET A 1 -38.56 -24.39 89.44
C MET A 1 -38.41 -24.43 87.92
N ALA A 2 -38.52 -25.61 87.30
CA ALA A 2 -39.74 -26.32 86.90
C ALA A 2 -40.17 -25.95 85.46
N MET A 3 -40.12 -26.96 84.58
CA MET A 3 -41.03 -27.24 83.44
C MET A 3 -40.93 -26.31 82.21
N SER A 4 -41.10 -26.71 80.94
CA SER A 4 -41.39 -27.96 80.24
C SER A 4 -41.47 -27.68 78.71
N GLU A 5 -41.27 -28.72 77.90
CA GLU A 5 -41.89 -29.05 76.56
C GLU A 5 -41.73 -28.08 75.36
N ASP A 6 -41.11 -28.48 74.24
CA ASP A 6 -41.49 -29.45 73.15
C ASP A 6 -42.21 -28.75 71.98
N ALA A 7 -41.63 -28.87 70.76
CA ALA A 7 -42.34 -29.15 69.51
C ALA A 7 -41.44 -28.89 68.28
N ALA A 8 -41.47 -29.84 67.35
CA ALA A 8 -40.69 -29.91 66.13
C ALA A 8 -41.48 -29.49 64.87
N VAL A 9 -40.73 -29.37 63.76
CA VAL A 9 -41.11 -29.54 62.33
C VAL A 9 -41.68 -28.32 61.57
N ALA A 10 -40.94 -27.88 60.55
CA ALA A 10 -41.37 -27.92 59.14
C ALA A 10 -40.22 -27.54 58.19
N ALA A 11 -39.94 -28.40 57.22
CA ALA A 11 -39.06 -28.12 56.09
C ALA A 11 -39.84 -27.34 55.03
N GLU A 12 -39.28 -26.23 54.55
CA GLU A 12 -39.87 -25.44 53.46
C GLU A 12 -38.99 -25.55 52.20
N THR A 13 -39.60 -26.03 51.12
CA THR A 13 -39.00 -26.23 49.80
C THR A 13 -38.68 -24.88 49.14
N PRO A 14 -37.47 -24.64 48.59
CA PRO A 14 -37.17 -23.34 48.00
C PRO A 14 -37.88 -23.18 46.64
N THR A 15 -38.71 -22.16 46.52
CA THR A 15 -39.34 -21.72 45.27
C THR A 15 -38.26 -21.12 44.34
N PRO A 16 -38.26 -21.42 43.01
CA PRO A 16 -37.26 -20.87 42.11
C PRO A 16 -37.46 -19.35 41.96
N THR A 17 -36.50 -18.58 42.48
CA THR A 17 -36.52 -17.12 42.39
C THR A 17 -36.24 -16.69 40.95
N GLY A 18 -37.10 -15.80 40.43
CA GLY A 18 -37.21 -15.46 39.02
C GLY A 18 -35.92 -15.07 38.29
N THR A 19 -35.96 -15.21 36.96
CA THR A 19 -34.92 -14.80 36.02
C THR A 19 -34.45 -13.37 36.32
N ARG A 20 -33.20 -13.22 36.78
CA ARG A 20 -32.57 -11.89 36.90
C ARG A 20 -32.42 -11.30 35.51
N ARG A 21 -33.35 -10.44 35.10
CA ARG A 21 -33.18 -9.55 33.95
C ARG A 21 -31.99 -8.63 34.25
N GLY A 22 -30.86 -8.87 33.59
CA GLY A 22 -29.69 -8.00 33.67
C GLY A 22 -30.05 -6.59 33.21
N ARG A 23 -30.02 -5.61 34.13
CA ARG A 23 -30.23 -4.19 33.81
C ARG A 23 -28.88 -3.57 33.45
N VAL A 24 -28.74 -3.10 32.20
CA VAL A 24 -27.56 -2.34 31.78
C VAL A 24 -27.56 -0.99 32.50
N ARG A 25 -26.47 -0.65 33.19
CA ARG A 25 -26.30 0.66 33.83
C ARG A 25 -25.94 1.68 32.76
N ILE A 26 -26.95 2.20 32.06
CA ILE A 26 -26.81 3.10 30.90
C ILE A 26 -25.81 4.25 31.15
N LYS A 27 -25.82 4.86 32.34
CA LYS A 27 -24.86 5.92 32.71
C LYS A 27 -23.40 5.46 32.72
N ARG A 28 -23.13 4.25 33.22
CA ARG A 28 -21.76 3.69 33.25
C ARG A 28 -21.33 3.20 31.88
N THR A 29 -22.26 2.64 31.11
CA THR A 29 -22.03 2.26 29.72
C THR A 29 -21.69 3.48 28.87
N ALA A 30 -22.42 4.58 29.01
CA ALA A 30 -22.13 5.83 28.31
C ALA A 30 -20.76 6.42 28.68
N LEU A 31 -20.39 6.38 29.96
CA LEU A 31 -19.08 6.85 30.43
C LEU A 31 -17.90 6.11 29.77
N MET A 32 -18.07 4.83 29.45
CA MET A 32 -17.06 4.03 28.74
C MET A 32 -17.19 4.13 27.22
N ALA A 33 -18.42 4.20 26.70
CA ALA A 33 -18.70 4.19 25.27
C ALA A 33 -18.29 5.52 24.60
N VAL A 34 -18.51 6.67 25.25
CA VAL A 34 -18.17 7.99 24.69
C VAL A 34 -16.67 8.13 24.38
N PRO A 35 -15.73 7.88 25.30
CA PRO A 35 -14.30 7.97 24.98
C PRO A 35 -13.89 6.90 23.96
N ALA A 36 -14.45 5.69 24.01
CA ALA A 36 -14.15 4.66 23.02
C ALA A 36 -14.58 5.06 21.60
N VAL A 37 -15.77 5.64 21.45
CA VAL A 37 -16.26 6.16 20.16
C VAL A 37 -15.47 7.38 19.73
N ALA A 38 -15.04 8.25 20.65
CA ALA A 38 -14.19 9.39 20.31
C ALA A 38 -12.82 8.95 19.78
N VAL A 39 -12.16 8.00 20.46
CA VAL A 39 -10.89 7.43 20.00
C VAL A 39 -11.07 6.68 18.69
N GLY A 40 -12.15 5.90 18.56
CA GLY A 40 -12.50 5.23 17.30
C GLY A 40 -12.72 6.24 16.17
N GLY A 41 -13.43 7.33 16.42
CA GLY A 41 -13.64 8.42 15.48
C GLY A 41 -12.33 9.08 15.06
N ILE A 42 -11.43 9.36 16.01
CA ILE A 42 -10.10 9.91 15.72
C ILE A 42 -9.30 8.95 14.85
N LEU A 43 -9.23 7.67 15.20
CA LEU A 43 -8.53 6.66 14.41
C LEU A 43 -9.12 6.53 12.99
N MET A 44 -10.45 6.58 12.86
CA MET A 44 -11.12 6.58 11.55
C MET A 44 -10.80 7.84 10.75
N THR A 45 -10.73 9.03 11.38
CA THR A 45 -10.33 10.27 10.69
C THR A 45 -8.85 10.26 10.28
N LEU A 46 -7.95 9.77 11.13
CA LEU A 46 -6.52 9.63 10.81
C LEU A 46 -6.29 8.62 9.68
N THR A 47 -7.08 7.55 9.66
CA THR A 47 -7.09 6.56 8.57
C THR A 47 -7.63 7.19 7.28
N ALA A 48 -8.74 7.92 7.35
CA ALA A 48 -9.35 8.59 6.20
C ALA A 48 -8.48 9.73 5.63
N GLN A 49 -7.69 10.39 6.47
CA GLN A 49 -6.72 11.41 6.07
C GLN A 49 -5.41 10.82 5.53
N GLY A 50 -5.28 9.50 5.47
CA GLY A 50 -4.07 8.83 4.99
C GLY A 50 -2.86 8.91 5.92
N VAL A 51 -3.00 9.45 7.14
CA VAL A 51 -1.90 9.52 8.13
C VAL A 51 -1.48 8.12 8.61
N LEU A 52 -2.41 7.15 8.53
CA LEU A 52 -2.16 5.73 8.80
C LEU A 52 -2.18 4.86 7.53
N ALA A 53 -2.26 5.47 6.34
CA ALA A 53 -2.17 4.71 5.10
C ALA A 53 -0.75 4.17 4.99
N ALA A 54 -0.65 2.85 5.17
CA ALA A 54 0.45 1.97 4.82
C ALA A 54 1.77 2.70 4.53
N GLN A 55 2.65 2.81 5.54
CA GLN A 55 4.07 2.88 5.27
C GLN A 55 4.44 1.59 4.53
N PHE A 56 4.28 1.59 3.21
CA PHE A 56 4.77 0.55 2.35
C PHE A 56 6.28 0.52 2.58
N SER A 57 6.73 -0.50 3.31
CA SER A 57 8.14 -0.65 3.61
C SER A 57 8.76 -1.44 2.48
N ILE A 58 9.73 -0.84 1.79
CA ILE A 58 10.45 -1.52 0.71
C ILE A 58 11.32 -2.65 1.28
N SER A 59 11.53 -3.69 0.49
CA SER A 59 12.43 -4.79 0.88
C SER A 59 13.90 -4.35 0.91
N GLY A 60 14.23 -3.30 0.14
CA GLY A 60 15.60 -2.86 -0.12
C GLY A 60 16.34 -3.68 -1.18
N MET A 61 15.72 -4.72 -1.73
CA MET A 61 16.26 -5.44 -2.89
C MET A 61 15.76 -4.75 -4.16
N PRO A 62 16.66 -4.20 -4.98
CA PRO A 62 16.25 -3.62 -6.24
C PRO A 62 15.89 -4.70 -7.25
N PHE A 63 15.10 -4.32 -8.24
CA PHE A 63 14.68 -5.16 -9.34
C PHE A 63 14.62 -4.37 -10.62
N THR A 64 14.96 -5.02 -11.73
CA THR A 64 14.96 -4.40 -13.04
C THR A 64 13.61 -4.63 -13.71
N ILE A 65 13.04 -3.58 -14.29
CA ILE A 65 11.95 -3.68 -15.25
C ILE A 65 12.48 -3.19 -16.61
N THR A 66 12.34 -4.03 -17.63
CA THR A 66 12.48 -3.60 -19.02
C THR A 66 11.19 -3.81 -19.79
N ALA A 67 10.96 -2.98 -20.79
CA ALA A 67 9.86 -3.12 -21.72
C ALA A 67 10.18 -2.42 -23.04
N ASP A 68 9.60 -2.91 -24.14
CA ASP A 68 9.79 -2.27 -25.44
C ASP A 68 9.07 -0.92 -25.50
N LYS A 69 7.87 -0.87 -24.91
CA LYS A 69 7.02 0.32 -24.89
C LYS A 69 6.18 0.36 -23.62
N LEU A 70 6.11 1.54 -23.02
CA LEU A 70 5.08 1.93 -22.05
C LEU A 70 4.29 3.11 -22.64
N ASP A 71 2.98 2.97 -22.72
CA ASP A 71 2.06 4.01 -23.16
C ASP A 71 1.12 4.35 -22.00
N GLY A 72 1.10 5.60 -21.55
CA GLY A 72 0.45 5.99 -20.31
C GLY A 72 -0.37 7.26 -20.41
N ASP A 73 -1.61 7.21 -19.94
CA ASP A 73 -2.45 8.39 -19.74
C ASP A 73 -2.38 8.85 -18.28
N GLY A 74 -2.22 10.16 -18.10
CA GLY A 74 -2.07 10.80 -16.81
C GLY A 74 -0.76 10.41 -16.15
N PHE A 75 0.24 11.28 -16.22
CA PHE A 75 1.58 11.04 -15.70
C PHE A 75 1.97 12.07 -14.64
N ALA A 76 2.68 11.62 -13.61
CA ALA A 76 3.40 12.46 -12.67
C ALA A 76 4.73 11.81 -12.29
N GLN A 77 5.77 12.60 -12.05
CA GLN A 77 7.04 12.10 -11.55
C GLN A 77 7.65 13.08 -10.55
N PHE A 78 8.13 12.57 -9.42
CA PHE A 78 8.68 13.39 -8.33
C PHE A 78 9.63 12.56 -7.47
N GLY A 79 10.50 13.24 -6.71
CA GLY A 79 11.39 12.56 -5.75
C GLY A 79 10.65 12.13 -4.49
N SER A 80 10.97 10.95 -3.96
CA SER A 80 10.51 10.46 -2.66
C SER A 80 11.64 9.77 -1.91
N LEU A 81 11.45 9.62 -0.60
CA LEU A 81 12.32 8.85 0.27
C LEU A 81 11.55 7.64 0.79
N ASP A 82 11.97 6.46 0.38
CA ASP A 82 11.37 5.20 0.81
C ASP A 82 12.11 4.64 2.02
N HIS A 83 11.36 3.87 2.80
CA HIS A 83 11.84 3.30 4.05
C HIS A 83 11.71 1.78 4.02
N MET A 84 12.78 1.09 4.42
CA MET A 84 12.75 -0.32 4.75
C MET A 84 12.15 -0.53 6.13
N ILE A 85 11.80 -1.78 6.45
CA ILE A 85 11.42 -2.15 7.81
C ILE A 85 12.57 -1.87 8.80
N PRO A 86 12.27 -1.54 10.07
CA PRO A 86 13.30 -1.39 11.10
C PRO A 86 14.14 -2.68 11.25
N GLY A 87 15.47 -2.54 11.22
CA GLY A 87 16.39 -3.67 11.34
C GLY A 87 16.49 -4.53 10.07
N SER A 88 16.07 -4.00 8.92
CA SER A 88 16.20 -4.69 7.64
C SER A 88 17.65 -5.14 7.39
N PRO A 89 17.88 -6.40 6.96
CA PRO A 89 19.23 -6.84 6.60
C PRO A 89 19.79 -6.07 5.40
N ASN A 90 18.92 -5.44 4.60
CA ASN A 90 19.29 -4.69 3.40
C ASN A 90 19.53 -3.20 3.68
N GLN A 91 19.42 -2.75 4.94
CA GLN A 91 19.46 -1.33 5.32
C GLN A 91 20.80 -0.64 5.07
N GLY A 92 21.87 -1.43 4.93
CA GLY A 92 23.22 -0.95 4.67
C GLY A 92 23.63 0.22 5.57
N HIS A 93 24.32 1.21 4.98
CA HIS A 93 24.75 2.43 5.67
C HIS A 93 23.70 3.55 5.65
N THR A 94 22.62 3.41 4.89
CA THR A 94 21.58 4.45 4.76
C THR A 94 20.57 4.42 5.90
N GLY A 95 20.69 3.45 6.81
CA GLY A 95 19.70 3.23 7.88
C GLY A 95 18.34 2.81 7.32
N GLY A 96 18.31 2.17 6.15
CA GLY A 96 17.10 1.68 5.51
C GLY A 96 16.34 2.74 4.71
N GLN A 97 16.99 3.85 4.37
CA GLN A 97 16.41 4.90 3.53
C GLN A 97 16.93 4.79 2.10
N VAL A 98 16.04 4.96 1.11
CA VAL A 98 16.39 4.95 -0.30
C VAL A 98 15.73 6.13 -0.99
N LEU A 99 16.54 6.96 -1.68
CA LEU A 99 16.02 8.06 -2.49
C LEU A 99 15.58 7.50 -3.84
N VAL A 100 14.33 7.77 -4.21
CA VAL A 100 13.71 7.24 -5.43
C VAL A 100 13.04 8.37 -6.21
N ALA A 101 12.95 8.19 -7.52
CA ALA A 101 12.05 8.92 -8.40
C ALA A 101 10.78 8.09 -8.57
N VAL A 102 9.70 8.57 -7.97
CA VAL A 102 8.36 7.98 -8.13
C VAL A 102 7.84 8.39 -9.49
N SER A 103 7.48 7.42 -10.33
CA SER A 103 6.73 7.65 -11.57
C SER A 103 5.32 7.09 -11.40
N ALA A 104 4.33 7.96 -11.43
CA ALA A 104 2.93 7.63 -11.27
C ALA A 104 2.19 7.76 -12.61
N ILE A 105 1.47 6.72 -13.00
CA ILE A 105 0.70 6.65 -14.24
C ILE A 105 -0.71 6.15 -13.92
N LYS A 106 -1.72 6.94 -14.29
CA LYS A 106 -3.12 6.59 -13.99
C LYS A 106 -3.59 5.35 -14.76
N THR A 107 -3.29 5.26 -16.04
CA THR A 107 -3.52 4.05 -16.83
C THR A 107 -2.35 3.82 -17.77
N ALA A 108 -1.82 2.60 -17.79
CA ALA A 108 -0.67 2.25 -18.60
C ALA A 108 -0.90 0.95 -19.38
N GLU A 109 -0.41 0.92 -20.62
CA GLU A 109 -0.21 -0.30 -21.40
C GLU A 109 1.29 -0.54 -21.60
N ILE A 110 1.76 -1.73 -21.26
CA ILE A 110 3.18 -2.10 -21.30
C ILE A 110 3.37 -3.30 -22.23
N THR A 111 4.18 -3.14 -23.26
CA THR A 111 4.46 -4.17 -24.27
C THR A 111 5.78 -4.86 -23.95
N ASN A 112 5.80 -6.20 -24.02
CA ASN A 112 6.97 -7.03 -23.77
C ASN A 112 7.65 -6.73 -22.42
N LEU A 113 6.86 -6.75 -21.34
CA LEU A 113 7.36 -6.57 -19.99
C LEU A 113 8.30 -7.71 -19.60
N CYS A 114 9.50 -7.37 -19.15
CA CYS A 114 10.42 -8.23 -18.42
C CYS A 114 10.68 -7.60 -17.05
N GLN A 115 10.44 -8.35 -15.99
CA GLN A 115 10.80 -7.94 -14.63
C GLN A 115 11.74 -9.00 -14.05
N SER A 116 12.85 -8.58 -13.44
CA SER A 116 13.78 -9.50 -12.79
C SER A 116 14.36 -8.98 -11.49
N VAL A 117 14.53 -9.87 -10.53
CA VAL A 117 15.19 -9.62 -9.23
C VAL A 117 16.39 -10.56 -9.14
N ASP A 118 17.59 -10.01 -8.90
CA ASP A 118 18.78 -10.83 -8.61
C ASP A 118 18.74 -11.31 -7.15
N LEU A 119 18.79 -12.63 -6.97
CA LEU A 119 18.76 -13.30 -5.68
C LEU A 119 20.14 -13.86 -5.29
N GLY A 120 21.22 -13.27 -5.81
CA GLY A 120 22.60 -13.66 -5.51
C GLY A 120 23.10 -14.78 -6.41
N GLY A 121 22.93 -14.63 -7.73
CA GLY A 121 23.42 -15.58 -8.75
C GLY A 121 22.34 -16.38 -9.47
N VAL A 122 21.08 -16.19 -9.07
CA VAL A 122 19.90 -16.62 -9.82
C VAL A 122 18.90 -15.47 -9.85
N ASN A 123 18.26 -15.26 -10.99
CA ASN A 123 17.26 -14.24 -11.18
C ASN A 123 15.88 -14.87 -11.12
N LEU A 124 14.98 -14.28 -10.32
CA LEU A 124 13.55 -14.50 -10.50
C LEU A 124 13.09 -13.60 -11.64
N VAL A 125 12.61 -14.19 -12.74
CA VAL A 125 12.24 -13.47 -13.96
C VAL A 125 10.75 -13.67 -14.25
N ILE A 126 10.08 -12.56 -14.54
CA ILE A 126 8.68 -12.47 -14.93
C ILE A 126 8.60 -11.85 -16.33
N HIS A 127 7.94 -12.53 -17.25
CA HIS A 127 7.60 -11.99 -18.57
C HIS A 127 6.09 -11.91 -18.76
N ALA A 128 5.61 -10.86 -19.40
CA ALA A 128 4.21 -10.69 -19.76
C ALA A 128 4.05 -9.66 -20.88
N GLY A 129 2.83 -9.54 -21.42
CA GLY A 129 2.53 -8.51 -22.41
C GLY A 129 3.09 -8.79 -23.80
N ASP A 130 3.40 -10.06 -24.09
CA ASP A 130 3.90 -10.54 -25.37
C ASP A 130 2.76 -10.97 -26.31
N GLN A 131 3.09 -11.38 -27.54
CA GLN A 131 2.15 -11.92 -28.53
C GLN A 131 0.96 -10.98 -28.87
N GLY A 132 1.22 -9.67 -28.87
CA GLY A 132 0.26 -8.66 -29.33
C GLY A 132 -0.82 -8.27 -28.31
N THR A 133 -0.74 -8.73 -27.06
CA THR A 133 -1.63 -8.26 -25.99
C THR A 133 -0.79 -7.63 -24.86
N PRO A 134 -0.79 -6.29 -24.68
CA PRO A 134 0.03 -5.64 -23.67
C PRO A 134 -0.46 -5.89 -22.25
N VAL A 135 0.43 -5.75 -21.27
CA VAL A 135 0.10 -5.64 -19.85
C VAL A 135 -0.70 -4.36 -19.64
N SER A 136 -1.77 -4.42 -18.87
CA SER A 136 -2.56 -3.23 -18.50
C SER A 136 -2.45 -2.96 -17.01
N ALA A 137 -2.12 -1.72 -16.65
CA ALA A 137 -2.04 -1.26 -15.27
C ALA A 137 -2.96 -0.05 -15.02
N SER A 138 -3.51 0.05 -13.80
CA SER A 138 -4.24 1.23 -13.33
C SER A 138 -3.68 1.70 -12.00
N ASP A 139 -3.54 3.01 -11.86
CA ASP A 139 -2.91 3.69 -10.73
C ASP A 139 -1.53 3.10 -10.41
N LEU A 140 -0.71 2.95 -11.46
CA LEU A 140 0.64 2.40 -11.40
C LEU A 140 1.59 3.44 -10.80
N THR A 141 2.40 3.02 -9.84
CA THR A 141 3.56 3.76 -9.35
C THR A 141 4.79 2.87 -9.45
N THR A 142 5.92 3.45 -9.82
CA THR A 142 7.24 2.81 -9.76
C THR A 142 8.22 3.71 -9.06
N ASP A 143 8.97 3.14 -8.12
CA ASP A 143 9.92 3.88 -7.29
C ASP A 143 11.31 3.48 -7.76
N SER A 144 11.89 4.31 -8.64
CA SER A 144 13.12 3.99 -9.38
C SER A 144 14.28 4.86 -8.93
N ASP A 145 15.49 4.32 -8.82
CA ASP A 145 16.71 5.15 -8.76
C ASP A 145 17.30 5.42 -10.15
N LEU A 146 16.94 4.59 -11.14
CA LEU A 146 17.26 4.76 -12.55
C LEU A 146 16.01 4.53 -13.41
N LEU A 147 15.77 5.47 -14.33
CA LEU A 147 14.84 5.33 -15.44
C LEU A 147 15.59 5.76 -16.70
N SER A 148 15.64 4.88 -17.70
CA SER A 148 16.27 5.14 -18.99
C SER A 148 15.41 4.63 -20.14
N GLY A 149 15.57 5.24 -21.31
CA GLY A 149 14.76 5.02 -22.50
C GLY A 149 14.53 6.32 -23.26
N ASP A 150 13.81 6.25 -24.37
CA ASP A 150 13.33 7.43 -25.09
C ASP A 150 11.95 7.81 -24.55
N ALA A 151 11.70 9.10 -24.34
CA ALA A 151 10.47 9.59 -23.74
C ALA A 151 9.84 10.72 -24.58
N GLU A 152 8.54 10.60 -24.83
CA GLU A 152 7.70 11.65 -25.41
C GLU A 152 6.56 11.98 -24.46
N PHE A 153 6.28 13.27 -24.27
CA PHE A 153 5.22 13.74 -23.38
C PHE A 153 4.28 14.67 -24.10
N LYS A 154 2.99 14.57 -23.76
CA LYS A 154 1.98 15.52 -24.19
C LYS A 154 1.58 16.44 -23.04
N ASN A 155 1.66 17.75 -23.28
CA ASN A 155 1.30 18.79 -22.30
C ASN A 155 2.04 18.63 -20.96
N ILE A 156 3.37 18.51 -21.03
CA ILE A 156 4.21 18.39 -19.85
C ILE A 156 4.33 19.72 -19.10
N GLU A 157 4.22 19.63 -17.78
CA GLU A 157 4.46 20.69 -16.81
C GLU A 157 5.65 20.26 -15.96
N ILE A 158 6.69 21.09 -15.86
CA ILE A 158 7.92 20.78 -15.12
C ILE A 158 8.17 21.86 -14.07
N GLY A 159 8.57 21.46 -12.87
CA GLY A 159 8.89 22.37 -11.77
C GLY A 159 7.71 22.80 -10.94
N GLY A 160 6.57 22.11 -11.05
CA GLY A 160 5.44 22.29 -10.15
C GLY A 160 5.67 21.60 -8.80
N ASP A 161 4.87 22.00 -7.80
CA ASP A 161 4.82 21.31 -6.51
C ASP A 161 4.02 20.01 -6.64
N ALA A 162 4.67 18.87 -6.39
CA ALA A 162 4.09 17.55 -6.59
C ALA A 162 2.81 17.30 -5.77
N SER A 163 2.60 18.00 -4.65
CA SER A 163 1.37 17.89 -3.85
C SER A 163 0.13 18.46 -4.52
N THR A 164 0.32 19.24 -5.60
CA THR A 164 -0.75 19.91 -6.35
C THR A 164 -1.14 19.16 -7.63
N TYR A 165 -0.44 18.08 -7.96
CA TYR A 165 -0.66 17.33 -9.20
C TYR A 165 -2.00 16.63 -9.24
N THR A 166 -2.55 16.54 -10.45
CA THR A 166 -3.90 16.03 -10.69
C THR A 166 -3.99 15.09 -11.89
N LYS A 167 -3.01 15.12 -12.81
CA LYS A 167 -3.07 14.38 -14.08
C LYS A 167 -3.05 12.87 -13.89
N ALA A 168 -2.19 12.37 -12.99
CA ALA A 168 -2.13 10.94 -12.63
C ALA A 168 -3.09 10.53 -11.49
N GLY A 169 -4.13 11.32 -11.19
CA GLY A 169 -5.06 11.03 -10.09
C GLY A 169 -4.41 11.15 -8.71
N ASP A 170 -4.92 10.40 -7.73
CA ASP A 170 -4.42 10.49 -6.35
C ASP A 170 -3.03 9.89 -6.15
N VAL A 171 -2.66 8.88 -6.95
CA VAL A 171 -1.29 8.31 -6.94
C VAL A 171 -0.24 9.26 -7.49
N GLY A 172 -0.66 10.29 -8.23
CA GLY A 172 0.21 11.32 -8.78
C GLY A 172 0.61 12.43 -7.81
N LYS A 173 0.07 12.44 -6.59
CA LYS A 173 0.35 13.49 -5.60
C LYS A 173 1.58 13.15 -4.78
N GLY A 174 2.62 13.97 -4.94
CA GLY A 174 3.82 13.89 -4.12
C GLY A 174 3.74 14.71 -2.83
N GLY A 175 4.87 14.80 -2.14
CA GLY A 175 5.01 15.62 -0.94
C GLY A 175 4.92 17.12 -1.21
N LYS A 176 4.49 17.90 -0.20
CA LYS A 176 4.46 19.37 -0.29
C LYS A 176 5.89 19.92 -0.43
N GLY A 177 6.08 20.87 -1.35
CA GLY A 177 7.39 21.47 -1.64
C GLY A 177 8.33 20.57 -2.42
N VAL A 178 7.88 19.38 -2.86
CA VAL A 178 8.67 18.48 -3.68
C VAL A 178 8.58 18.90 -5.14
N PHE A 179 9.74 19.05 -5.77
CA PHE A 179 9.85 19.28 -7.20
C PHE A 179 9.39 18.04 -7.98
N GLY A 180 8.66 18.25 -9.07
CA GLY A 180 8.34 17.18 -10.00
C GLY A 180 7.96 17.68 -11.39
N GLN A 181 7.32 16.78 -12.12
CA GLN A 181 6.70 17.02 -13.41
C GLN A 181 5.40 16.22 -13.56
N GLN A 182 4.48 16.68 -14.40
CA GLN A 182 3.27 15.93 -14.77
C GLN A 182 2.92 16.15 -16.25
N ALA A 183 2.26 15.19 -16.87
CA ALA A 183 1.85 15.26 -18.28
C ALA A 183 0.49 14.59 -18.48
N ASP A 184 -0.22 14.97 -19.56
CA ASP A 184 -1.50 14.34 -19.88
C ASP A 184 -1.28 12.92 -20.43
N HIS A 185 -0.18 12.74 -21.16
CA HIS A 185 0.21 11.46 -21.75
C HIS A 185 1.74 11.36 -21.75
N VAL A 186 2.22 10.13 -21.58
CA VAL A 186 3.63 9.75 -21.69
C VAL A 186 3.75 8.51 -22.58
N GLN A 187 4.73 8.54 -23.47
CA GLN A 187 5.21 7.37 -24.19
C GLN A 187 6.68 7.15 -23.86
N LEU A 188 7.02 5.97 -23.39
CA LEU A 188 8.39 5.53 -23.16
C LEU A 188 8.70 4.36 -24.08
N THR A 189 9.82 4.39 -24.77
CA THR A 189 10.34 3.26 -25.55
C THR A 189 11.73 2.87 -25.10
N HIS A 190 12.09 1.59 -25.28
CA HIS A 190 13.34 1.04 -24.75
C HIS A 190 13.47 1.26 -23.24
N LEU A 191 12.36 1.00 -22.53
CA LEU A 191 12.26 1.24 -21.09
C LEU A 191 13.23 0.32 -20.36
N ASN A 192 14.07 0.91 -19.51
CA ASN A 192 14.90 0.21 -18.55
C ASN A 192 14.88 0.97 -17.23
N GLN A 193 14.30 0.34 -16.21
CA GLN A 193 14.15 0.87 -14.87
C GLN A 193 14.84 -0.03 -13.86
N HIS A 194 15.52 0.60 -12.91
CA HIS A 194 15.97 -0.05 -11.69
C HIS A 194 15.09 0.46 -10.55
N ASN A 195 14.31 -0.45 -9.97
CA ASN A 195 13.20 -0.14 -9.08
C ASN A 195 13.40 -0.75 -7.69
N TYR A 196 12.88 -0.08 -6.68
CA TYR A 196 12.75 -0.59 -5.32
C TYR A 196 11.32 -0.97 -4.97
N ALA A 197 10.34 -0.36 -5.64
CA ALA A 197 8.94 -0.69 -5.52
C ALA A 197 8.19 -0.50 -6.83
N SER A 198 7.10 -1.24 -6.97
CA SER A 198 6.07 -0.98 -7.96
C SER A 198 4.73 -1.35 -7.34
N THR A 199 3.76 -0.45 -7.41
CA THR A 199 2.40 -0.70 -6.92
C THR A 199 1.38 -0.31 -7.97
N ALA A 200 0.26 -1.02 -8.01
CA ALA A 200 -0.85 -0.71 -8.90
C ALA A 200 -2.16 -1.16 -8.25
N VAL A 201 -3.25 -0.45 -8.52
CA VAL A 201 -4.61 -0.88 -8.10
C VAL A 201 -5.08 -2.04 -8.96
N GLY A 202 -4.81 -1.98 -10.26
CA GLY A 202 -5.11 -3.02 -11.22
C GLY A 202 -3.86 -3.38 -11.99
N PHE A 203 -3.55 -4.67 -12.10
CA PHE A 203 -2.41 -5.14 -12.88
C PHE A 203 -2.76 -6.46 -13.55
N LYS A 204 -2.91 -6.41 -14.88
CA LYS A 204 -3.23 -7.58 -15.70
C LYS A 204 -2.04 -7.93 -16.56
N LEU A 205 -1.58 -9.17 -16.42
CA LEU A 205 -0.39 -9.71 -17.08
C LEU A 205 -0.79 -10.80 -18.09
N PRO A 206 -1.19 -10.45 -19.33
CA PRO A 206 -1.37 -11.43 -20.39
C PRO A 206 -0.08 -12.21 -20.64
N ASN A 207 -0.22 -13.50 -20.95
CA ASN A 207 0.91 -14.38 -21.25
C ASN A 207 1.98 -14.44 -20.15
N LEU A 208 1.56 -14.29 -18.89
CA LEU A 208 2.45 -14.34 -17.73
C LEU A 208 3.28 -15.62 -17.70
N ARG A 209 4.61 -15.46 -17.62
CA ARG A 209 5.57 -16.53 -17.36
C ARG A 209 6.46 -16.11 -16.20
N LEU A 210 6.60 -17.01 -15.23
CA LEU A 210 7.51 -16.85 -14.09
C LEU A 210 8.53 -17.98 -14.14
N SER A 211 9.80 -17.65 -13.98
CA SER A 211 10.90 -18.62 -14.01
C SER A 211 12.09 -18.17 -13.18
N PHE A 212 12.98 -19.12 -12.89
CA PHE A 212 14.32 -18.83 -12.36
C PHE A 212 15.35 -18.98 -13.50
N SER A 213 16.25 -18.03 -13.64
CA SER A 213 17.20 -17.95 -14.74
C SER A 213 18.57 -17.46 -14.28
N SER A 214 19.65 -17.90 -14.94
CA SER A 214 20.99 -17.34 -14.73
C SER A 214 21.16 -15.94 -15.33
N LYS A 215 20.20 -15.50 -16.15
CA LYS A 215 20.15 -14.16 -16.75
C LYS A 215 18.87 -13.44 -16.32
N GLY A 216 19.00 -12.18 -15.92
CA GLY A 216 17.87 -11.28 -15.71
C GLY A 216 17.41 -10.61 -17.00
N CYS A 217 16.59 -9.58 -16.82
CA CYS A 217 16.44 -8.50 -17.78
C CYS A 217 17.72 -7.63 -17.73
#